data_AF-A0A381U434-F1
#
_entry.id   AF-A0A381U434-F1
#
_cell.length_a   1.000
_cell.length_b   1.000
_cell.length_c   1.000
_cell.angle_alpha   90.00
_cell.angle_beta   90.00
_cell.angle_gamma   90.00
#
_symmetry.space_group_name_H-M   'P 1'
#
loop_
_entity.id
_entity.type
_entity.pdbx_description
1 polymer ?
#
loop_
_entity_poly.entity_id
_entity_poly.type
_entity_poly.pdbx_seq_one_letter_code
_entity_poly.pdbx_strand_id
1 'polypeptide(L)' 'KQVKKLPMSLGEALDRLANDEVIKSAMPDEMYKIYHWYKNDEWERFMHTVTEWDVETYLDCLP' A
#
# COMPACT_ATOMS: atom_id res chain seq x y z
N LYS A 1 -17.28 2.07 22.26
CA LYS A 1 -17.43 1.68 20.83
C LYS A 1 -16.07 1.24 20.32
N GLN A 2 -15.87 -0.04 19.98
CA GLN A 2 -14.68 -0.45 19.24
C GLN A 2 -14.84 0.05 17.80
N VAL A 3 -14.05 1.06 17.42
CA VAL A 3 -13.99 1.54 16.05
C VAL A 3 -12.91 0.73 15.35
N LYS A 4 -13.27 0.02 14.28
CA LYS A 4 -12.27 -0.65 13.43
C LYS A 4 -11.50 0.43 12.69
N LYS A 5 -10.17 0.44 12.84
CA LYS A 5 -9.29 1.33 12.10
C LYS A 5 -9.21 0.87 10.65
N LEU A 6 -9.15 1.83 9.75
CA LEU A 6 -8.80 1.57 8.36
C LEU A 6 -7.31 1.17 8.28
N PRO A 7 -6.91 0.41 7.25
CA PRO A 7 -5.51 0.13 6.99
C PRO A 7 -4.72 1.44 6.90
N MET A 8 -3.55 1.45 7.53
CA MET A 8 -2.73 2.66 7.67
C MET A 8 -1.68 2.78 6.56
N SER A 9 -1.46 1.70 5.80
CA SER A 9 -0.55 1.66 4.65
C SER A 9 -1.27 1.13 3.42
N LEU A 10 -0.71 1.46 2.25
CA LEU A 10 -1.20 0.92 0.99
C LEU A 10 -1.03 -0.61 0.95
N GLY A 11 0.07 -1.15 1.48
CA GLY A 11 0.28 -2.60 1.58
C GLY A 11 -0.84 -3.30 2.36
N GLU A 12 -1.17 -2.80 3.56
CA GLU A 12 -2.28 -3.36 4.35
C GLU A 12 -3.63 -3.26 3.62
N ALA A 13 -3.86 -2.17 2.89
CA ALA A 13 -5.08 -2.00 2.11
C ALA A 13 -5.17 -3.01 0.95
N LEU A 14 -4.05 -3.28 0.28
CA LEU A 14 -3.97 -4.28 -0.80
C LEU A 14 -4.17 -5.70 -0.27
N ASP A 15 -3.61 -6.04 0.89
CA ASP A 15 -3.83 -7.34 1.54
C ASP A 15 -5.30 -7.52 1.95
N ARG A 16 -5.93 -6.47 2.49
CA ARG A 16 -7.36 -6.51 2.83
C ARG A 16 -8.23 -6.63 1.59
N LEU A 17 -7.90 -5.91 0.53
CA LEU A 17 -8.56 -6.01 -0.77
C LEU A 17 -8.43 -7.43 -1.36
N ALA A 18 -7.28 -8.08 -1.17
CA ALA A 18 -7.06 -9.46 -1.58
C ALA A 18 -7.88 -10.49 -0.79
N ASN A 19 -8.51 -10.12 0.32
CA ASN A 19 -9.40 -11.00 1.07
C ASN A 19 -10.89 -10.67 0.87
N ASP A 20 -11.22 -9.63 0.09
CA ASP A 20 -12.61 -9.21 -0.14
C ASP A 20 -13.16 -9.78 -1.46
N GLU A 21 -14.02 -10.80 -1.37
CA GLU A 21 -14.63 -11.43 -2.55
C GLU A 21 -15.67 -10.55 -3.24
N VAL A 22 -16.34 -9.65 -2.51
CA VAL A 22 -17.37 -8.77 -3.08
C VAL A 22 -16.72 -7.78 -4.03
N ILE A 23 -15.63 -7.14 -3.60
CA ILE A 23 -14.92 -6.17 -4.43
C ILE A 23 -14.23 -6.85 -5.62
N LYS A 24 -13.70 -8.07 -5.43
CA LYS A 24 -13.17 -8.86 -6.55
C LYS A 24 -14.23 -9.20 -7.59
N SER A 25 -15.44 -9.59 -7.15
CA SER A 25 -16.54 -9.91 -8.08
C SER A 25 -17.09 -8.70 -8.82
N ALA A 26 -16.92 -7.50 -8.25
CA ALA A 26 -17.30 -6.24 -8.89
C ALA A 26 -16.32 -5.81 -9.99
N MET A 27 -15.11 -6.38 -10.03
CA MET A 27 -14.12 -6.14 -11.07
C MET A 27 -14.16 -7.26 -12.12
N PRO A 28 -14.47 -6.97 -13.40
CA PRO A 28 -14.52 -7.98 -14.44
C PRO A 28 -13.16 -8.64 -14.71
N ASP A 29 -13.18 -9.94 -14.96
CA ASP A 29 -12.10 -10.72 -15.57
C ASP A 29 -10.70 -10.54 -14.93
N GLU A 30 -9.76 -9.97 -15.70
CA GLU A 30 -8.36 -9.76 -15.31
C GLU A 30 -8.12 -8.40 -14.63
N MET A 31 -9.12 -7.52 -14.57
CA MET A 31 -8.95 -6.16 -14.09
C MET A 31 -8.39 -6.13 -12.66
N TYR A 32 -8.89 -7.00 -11.78
CA TYR A 32 -8.38 -7.12 -10.42
C TYR A 32 -6.92 -7.58 -10.38
N LYS A 33 -6.53 -8.56 -11.20
CA LYS A 33 -5.15 -9.08 -11.24
C LYS A 33 -4.17 -7.99 -11.67
N ILE A 34 -4.50 -7.26 -12.74
CA ILE A 34 -3.67 -6.18 -13.26
C ILE A 34 -3.58 -5.05 -12.23
N TYR A 35 -4.71 -4.64 -11.66
CA TYR A 35 -4.75 -3.61 -10.62
C TYR A 35 -3.87 -4.00 -9.42
N HIS A 36 -4.04 -5.22 -8.93
CA HIS A 36 -3.30 -5.70 -7.77
C HIS A 36 -1.79 -5.79 -8.05
N TRP A 37 -1.40 -6.25 -9.23
CA TRP A 37 0.00 -6.31 -9.62
C TRP A 37 0.63 -4.90 -9.72
N TYR A 38 0.00 -3.98 -10.44
CA TYR A 38 0.50 -2.61 -10.59
C TYR A 38 0.60 -1.87 -9.25
N LYS A 39 -0.37 -2.05 -8.35
CA LYS A 39 -0.36 -1.39 -7.05
C LYS A 39 0.64 -1.98 -6.08
N ASN A 40 0.94 -3.28 -6.18
CA ASN A 40 2.06 -3.87 -5.44
C ASN A 40 3.40 -3.34 -5.93
N ASP A 41 3.64 -3.28 -7.24
CA ASP A 41 4.88 -2.70 -7.80
C ASP A 41 5.06 -1.24 -7.35
N GLU A 42 3.99 -0.44 -7.40
CA GLU A 42 4.00 0.94 -6.89
C GLU A 42 4.39 1.00 -5.41
N TRP A 43 3.83 0.12 -4.58
CA TRP A 43 4.13 0.06 -3.16
C TRP A 43 5.58 -0.36 -2.89
N GLU A 44 6.07 -1.37 -3.58
CA GLU A 44 7.46 -1.83 -3.49
C GLU A 44 8.43 -0.71 -3.88
N ARG A 45 8.16 -0.02 -5.00
CA ARG A 45 8.97 1.12 -5.44
C ARG A 45 8.97 2.25 -4.42
N PHE A 46 7.82 2.55 -3.80
CA PHE A 46 7.74 3.55 -2.75
C PHE A 46 8.57 3.15 -1.52
N MET A 47 8.48 1.89 -1.07
CA MET A 47 9.29 1.38 0.05
C MET A 47 10.79 1.39 -0.22
N HIS A 48 11.20 1.27 -1.49
CA HIS A 48 12.60 1.38 -1.90
C HIS A 48 13.09 2.82 -2.11
N THR A 49 12.20 3.80 -2.06
CA THR A 49 12.55 5.20 -2.31
C THR A 49 12.88 5.90 -1.00
N VAL A 50 14.08 6.48 -0.90
CA VAL A 50 14.42 7.39 0.19
C VAL A 50 13.71 8.71 -0.06
N THR A 51 12.91 9.15 0.89
CA THR A 51 12.16 10.41 0.78
C THR A 51 12.98 11.58 1.32
N GLU A 52 12.63 12.81 0.93
CA GLU A 52 13.25 14.02 1.46
C GLU A 52 13.12 14.10 2.99
N TRP A 53 12.00 13.61 3.55
CA TRP A 53 11.81 13.51 4.99
C TRP A 53 12.85 12.61 5.66
N ASP A 54 13.22 11.47 5.05
CA ASP A 54 14.26 10.59 5.59
C ASP A 54 15.62 11.29 5.59
N VAL A 55 15.90 12.08 4.55
CA VAL A 55 17.13 12.86 4.47
C VAL A 55 17.16 13.93 5.56
N GLU A 56 16.14 14.78 5.64
CA GLU A 56 16.06 15.83 6.67
C GLU A 56 16.09 15.28 8.10
N THR A 57 15.43 14.14 8.33
CA THR A 57 15.28 13.56 9.67
C THR A 57 16.54 12.84 10.14
N TYR A 58 17.34 12.26 9.24
CA TYR A 58 18.47 11.41 9.64
C TYR A 58 19.84 11.89 9.16
N LEU A 59 19.92 12.73 8.12
CA LEU A 59 21.21 13.17 7.56
C LEU A 59 21.93 14.15 8.50
N ASP A 60 21.21 15.08 9.13
CA ASP A 60 21.79 16.11 10.02
C ASP A 60 21.87 15.66 11.49
N CYS A 61 21.48 14.42 11.79
CA CYS A 61 21.50 13.85 13.13
C CYS A 61 22.84 13.21 13.53
N LEU A 62 23.87 13.36 12.71
CA LEU A 62 25.23 12.96 13.06
C LEU A 62 25.88 14.04 13.96
N PRO A 63 26.44 13.67 15.13
CA PRO A 63 27.15 14.59 16.00
C PRO A 63 28.43 15.17 15.36
#